data_AF-A0A326GJE3-F1
#
_entry.id   AF-A0A326GJE3-F1
#
_cell.length_a   1.000
_cell.length_b   1.000
_cell.length_c   1.000
_cell.angle_alpha   90.00
_cell.angle_beta   90.00
_cell.angle_gamma   90.00
#
_symmetry.space_group_name_H-M   'P 1'
#
loop_
_entity.id
_entity.type
_entity.pdbx_description
1 polymer ?
#
loop_
_entity_poly.entity_id
_entity_poly.type
_entity_poly.pdbx_seq_one_letter_code
_entity_poly.pdbx_strand_id
1 'polypeptide(L)'
;MIRLTAALLGGALLAGCGNSSVPEAQATMNNTVDLRHLVETEVAGNGIERYPLEGVEIPTPSDPQSRYEVLRQRRTAAGTIIAILRQQRGDRFVYARTELDCERDLFHVVGVADTRAHVETNVAHDGPLRPTTGLPLRQELSSFICQRASASA
;
A
#
# COMPACT_ATOMS: atom_id res chain seq x y z
N MET A 1 -49.88 54.72 19.31
CA MET A 1 -49.37 55.32 18.05
C MET A 1 -47.97 55.84 18.32
N ILE A 2 -46.99 55.37 17.55
CA ILE A 2 -45.80 56.07 17.01
C ILE A 2 -44.83 54.97 16.55
N ARG A 3 -44.55 55.02 15.26
CA ARG A 3 -43.57 54.22 14.49
C ARG A 3 -42.19 54.91 14.57
N LEU A 4 -41.22 54.29 13.89
CA LEU A 4 -39.86 54.75 13.50
C LEU A 4 -38.75 54.37 14.50
N THR A 5 -37.57 53.87 14.11
CA THR A 5 -36.98 53.54 12.80
C THR A 5 -35.76 52.65 13.00
N ALA A 6 -35.37 51.96 11.92
CA ALA A 6 -34.21 51.10 11.76
C ALA A 6 -32.85 51.74 12.10
N ALA A 7 -31.88 50.89 12.49
CA ALA A 7 -30.47 51.07 12.13
C ALA A 7 -29.82 49.69 11.93
N LEU A 8 -29.36 49.48 10.70
CA LEU A 8 -28.52 48.37 10.25
C LEU A 8 -27.17 48.36 10.97
N LEU A 9 -26.66 47.17 11.27
CA LEU A 9 -25.26 46.76 11.29
C LEU A 9 -25.30 45.22 11.15
N GLY A 10 -24.97 44.62 10.01
CA GLY A 10 -23.72 44.81 9.28
C GLY A 10 -22.67 43.88 9.90
N GLY A 11 -22.80 42.57 9.65
CA GLY A 11 -21.91 41.55 10.19
C GLY A 11 -21.96 40.28 9.36
N ALA A 12 -21.53 40.37 8.11
CA ALA A 12 -21.23 39.20 7.31
C ALA A 12 -19.98 38.52 7.89
N LEU A 13 -20.19 37.54 8.77
CA LEU A 13 -19.13 36.59 9.11
C LEU A 13 -18.98 35.64 7.94
N LEU A 14 -18.07 35.98 7.04
CA LEU A 14 -17.46 35.04 6.10
C LEU A 14 -16.71 34.00 6.94
N ALA A 15 -17.39 32.91 7.30
CA ALA A 15 -16.72 31.68 7.66
C ALA A 15 -16.02 31.19 6.38
N GLY A 16 -14.77 31.62 6.20
CA GLY A 16 -13.87 31.04 5.22
C GLY A 16 -13.66 29.57 5.59
N CYS A 17 -14.41 28.68 4.98
CA CYS A 17 -13.99 27.29 4.83
C CYS A 17 -12.66 27.36 4.06
N GLY A 18 -11.55 27.22 4.79
CA GLY A 18 -10.25 27.00 4.17
C GLY A 18 -10.37 25.73 3.34
N ASN A 19 -10.46 25.88 2.02
CA ASN A 19 -10.15 24.82 1.09
C ASN A 19 -8.65 24.56 1.23
N SER A 20 -8.28 23.75 2.21
CA SER A 20 -7.03 23.01 2.16
C SER A 20 -7.17 22.02 1.00
N SER A 21 -6.88 22.50 -0.21
CA SER A 21 -6.49 21.63 -1.31
C SER A 21 -5.18 21.00 -0.87
N VAL A 22 -5.28 19.86 -0.16
CA VAL A 22 -4.24 18.85 -0.22
C VAL A 22 -3.93 18.68 -1.71
N PRO A 23 -2.67 18.76 -2.15
CA PRO A 23 -2.35 18.43 -3.52
C PRO A 23 -2.87 17.00 -3.73
N GLU A 24 -3.96 16.90 -4.48
CA GLU A 24 -4.52 15.66 -4.94
C GLU A 24 -3.39 15.06 -5.78
N ALA A 25 -2.67 14.10 -5.19
CA ALA A 25 -1.63 13.36 -5.86
C ALA A 25 -2.27 12.89 -7.17
N GLN A 26 -1.80 13.47 -8.27
CA GLN A 26 -2.39 13.31 -9.59
C GLN A 26 -2.48 11.82 -9.84
N ALA A 27 -3.72 11.32 -9.77
CA ALA A 27 -4.06 9.95 -10.09
C ALA A 27 -3.87 9.81 -11.60
N THR A 28 -2.63 9.53 -12.00
CA THR A 28 -2.30 9.13 -13.35
C THR A 28 -3.09 7.84 -13.64
N MET A 29 -4.05 7.98 -14.55
CA MET A 29 -4.89 6.92 -15.07
C MET A 29 -4.02 5.77 -15.61
N ASN A 30 -4.37 4.52 -15.28
CA ASN A 30 -3.72 3.23 -15.62
C ASN A 30 -2.66 2.65 -14.66
N ASN A 31 -2.73 2.95 -13.36
CA ASN A 31 -1.80 2.44 -12.33
C ASN A 31 -2.01 0.96 -11.93
N THR A 32 -1.80 0.00 -12.85
CA THR A 32 -1.57 -1.39 -12.40
C THR A 32 -0.24 -1.43 -11.65
N VAL A 33 -0.21 -1.96 -10.43
CA VAL A 33 1.06 -2.06 -9.68
C VAL A 33 1.94 -3.10 -10.34
N ASP A 34 3.04 -2.62 -10.92
CA ASP A 34 4.11 -3.46 -11.42
C ASP A 34 5.05 -3.84 -10.27
N LEU A 35 4.78 -5.00 -9.68
CA LEU A 35 5.55 -5.55 -8.56
C LEU A 35 7.04 -5.66 -8.84
N ARG A 36 7.44 -5.96 -10.07
CA ARG A 36 8.85 -6.22 -10.40
C ARG A 36 9.67 -4.94 -10.39
N HIS A 37 9.04 -3.81 -10.73
CA HIS A 37 9.71 -2.53 -10.93
C HIS A 37 9.37 -1.51 -9.83
N LEU A 38 8.74 -1.92 -8.71
CA LEU A 38 8.41 -1.00 -7.62
C LEU A 38 9.63 -0.22 -7.09
N VAL A 39 10.78 -0.89 -7.00
CA VAL A 39 12.07 -0.29 -6.57
C VAL A 39 12.60 0.79 -7.53
N GLU A 40 12.10 0.83 -8.77
CA GLU A 40 12.50 1.82 -9.78
C GLU A 40 11.67 3.10 -9.69
N THR A 41 10.54 3.06 -8.99
CA THR A 41 9.61 4.18 -8.86
C THR A 41 10.10 5.25 -7.86
N GLU A 42 9.46 6.42 -7.90
CA GLU A 42 9.69 7.52 -6.94
C GLU A 42 9.26 7.16 -5.51
N VAL A 43 8.44 6.11 -5.34
CA VAL A 43 7.96 5.64 -4.03
C VAL A 43 9.04 4.84 -3.28
N ALA A 44 10.08 4.36 -3.97
CA ALA A 44 11.13 3.58 -3.34
C ALA A 44 12.10 4.47 -2.56
N GLY A 45 12.34 4.09 -1.31
CA GLY A 45 13.34 4.71 -0.46
C GLY A 45 14.77 4.39 -0.92
N ASN A 46 15.72 5.19 -0.44
CA ASN A 46 17.14 5.04 -0.75
C ASN A 46 17.95 4.77 0.52
N GLY A 47 19.00 3.95 0.39
CA GLY A 47 19.95 3.65 1.45
C GLY A 47 19.51 2.50 2.37
N ILE A 48 19.97 2.54 3.62
CA ILE A 48 19.67 1.52 4.64
C ILE A 48 18.55 2.06 5.54
N GLU A 49 17.47 1.28 5.69
CA GLU A 49 16.43 1.58 6.67
C GLU A 49 17.05 1.75 8.06
N ARG A 50 16.75 2.85 8.77
CA ARG A 50 17.36 3.13 10.09
C ARG A 50 17.07 2.06 11.14
N TYR A 51 15.98 1.32 10.98
CA TYR A 51 15.54 0.25 11.89
C TYR A 51 14.97 -0.92 11.09
N PRO A 52 15.83 -1.76 10.47
CA PRO A 52 15.37 -2.84 9.63
C PRO A 52 14.71 -3.90 10.51
N LEU A 53 13.43 -4.19 10.22
CA LEU A 53 12.82 -5.41 10.73
C LEU A 53 13.42 -6.61 10.01
N GLU A 54 13.71 -7.65 10.76
CA GLU A 54 14.09 -8.94 10.20
C GLU A 54 12.88 -9.52 9.48
N GLY A 55 13.01 -9.67 8.16
CA GLY A 55 12.05 -10.36 7.32
C GLY A 55 12.50 -11.79 7.06
N VAL A 56 11.55 -12.62 6.66
CA VAL A 56 11.86 -13.95 6.12
C VAL A 56 11.94 -13.84 4.61
N GLU A 57 13.08 -14.22 4.04
CA GLU A 57 13.32 -14.19 2.59
C GLU A 57 12.37 -15.15 1.86
N ILE A 58 11.81 -14.67 0.75
CA ILE A 58 10.92 -15.39 -0.13
C ILE A 58 11.73 -15.79 -1.39
N PRO A 59 11.83 -17.09 -1.71
CA PRO A 59 12.46 -17.52 -2.96
C PRO A 59 11.66 -17.04 -4.18
N THR A 60 12.22 -16.15 -4.99
CA THR A 60 11.58 -15.58 -6.20
C THR A 60 12.43 -15.79 -7.46
N PRO A 61 12.54 -17.03 -7.97
CA PRO A 61 13.36 -17.32 -9.16
C PRO A 61 12.91 -16.56 -10.41
N SER A 62 11.65 -16.11 -10.48
CA SER A 62 11.15 -15.29 -11.59
C SER A 62 11.65 -13.84 -11.60
N ASP A 63 12.25 -13.36 -10.50
CA ASP A 63 12.93 -12.05 -10.41
C ASP A 63 14.25 -12.17 -9.61
N PRO A 64 15.34 -12.61 -10.27
CA PRO A 64 16.63 -12.81 -9.60
C PRO A 64 17.36 -11.50 -9.27
N GLN A 65 16.84 -10.36 -9.71
CA GLN A 65 17.46 -9.06 -9.50
C GLN A 65 17.03 -8.39 -8.20
N SER A 66 15.94 -8.87 -7.58
CA SER A 66 15.42 -8.29 -6.34
C SER A 66 15.34 -9.34 -5.24
N ARG A 67 15.60 -8.92 -4.01
CA ARG A 67 15.32 -9.73 -2.82
C ARG A 67 13.94 -9.37 -2.29
N TYR A 68 13.11 -10.37 -2.01
CA TYR A 68 11.79 -10.21 -1.42
C TYR A 68 11.76 -10.83 -0.04
N GLU A 69 11.19 -10.12 0.93
CA GLU A 69 11.08 -10.58 2.31
C GLU A 69 9.68 -10.33 2.84
N VAL A 70 9.12 -11.31 3.58
CA VAL A 70 7.91 -11.11 4.37
C VAL A 70 8.32 -10.55 5.74
N LEU A 71 7.83 -9.37 6.10
CA LEU A 71 8.14 -8.75 7.39
C LEU A 71 7.09 -9.10 8.44
N ARG A 72 5.83 -9.14 8.02
CA ARG A 72 4.69 -9.39 8.88
C ARG A 72 3.55 -9.95 8.06
N GLN A 73 2.77 -10.84 8.66
CA GLN A 73 1.51 -11.30 8.10
C GLN A 73 0.48 -11.51 9.20
N ARG A 74 -0.80 -11.40 8.85
CA ARG A 74 -1.93 -11.71 9.74
C ARG A 74 -3.12 -12.21 8.94
N ARG A 75 -3.91 -13.10 9.54
CA ARG A 75 -5.22 -13.50 9.01
C ARG A 75 -6.29 -12.51 9.45
N THR A 76 -7.16 -12.12 8.52
CA THR A 76 -8.30 -11.24 8.79
C THR A 76 -9.51 -12.07 9.25
N ALA A 77 -10.53 -11.41 9.81
CA ALA A 77 -11.80 -12.06 10.14
C ALA A 77 -12.54 -12.62 8.90
N ALA A 78 -12.25 -12.07 7.71
CA ALA A 78 -12.78 -12.56 6.44
C ALA A 78 -12.02 -13.76 5.87
N GLY A 79 -10.98 -14.24 6.56
CA GLY A 79 -10.18 -15.39 6.14
C GLY A 79 -9.01 -15.05 5.21
N THR A 80 -8.94 -13.83 4.66
CA THR A 80 -7.82 -13.35 3.84
C THR A 80 -6.54 -13.14 4.67
N ILE A 81 -5.39 -13.14 4.01
CA ILE A 81 -4.09 -12.82 4.62
C ILE A 81 -3.68 -11.42 4.19
N ILE A 82 -3.33 -10.57 5.17
CA ILE A 82 -2.63 -9.32 4.92
C ILE A 82 -1.15 -9.53 5.24
N ALA A 83 -0.28 -9.27 4.26
CA ALA A 83 1.16 -9.34 4.45
C ALA A 83 1.83 -8.00 4.13
N ILE A 84 2.96 -7.73 4.77
CA ILE A 84 3.86 -6.64 4.42
C ILE A 84 5.14 -7.25 3.87
N LEU A 85 5.44 -6.88 2.64
CA LEU A 85 6.62 -7.30 1.90
C LEU A 85 7.64 -6.17 1.85
N ARG A 86 8.92 -6.51 1.87
CA ARG A 86 10.02 -5.63 1.46
C ARG A 86 10.61 -6.19 0.17
N GLN A 87 10.67 -5.35 -0.86
CA GLN A 87 11.47 -5.63 -2.05
C GLN A 87 12.72 -4.74 -1.99
N GLN A 88 13.89 -5.33 -2.24
CA GLN A 88 15.15 -4.62 -2.26
C GLN A 88 15.95 -4.96 -3.52
N ARG A 89 16.54 -3.93 -4.15
CA ARG A 89 17.49 -4.05 -5.25
C ARG A 89 18.61 -3.05 -5.04
N GLY A 90 19.83 -3.54 -4.79
CA GLY A 90 20.96 -2.68 -4.42
C GLY A 90 20.67 -1.93 -3.12
N ASP A 91 20.78 -0.60 -3.18
CA ASP A 91 20.50 0.35 -2.11
C ASP A 91 19.05 0.88 -2.11
N ARG A 92 18.21 0.42 -3.04
CA ARG A 92 16.81 0.82 -3.12
C ARG A 92 15.90 -0.22 -2.51
N PHE A 93 14.89 0.25 -1.77
CA PHE A 93 13.91 -0.60 -1.14
C PHE A 93 12.51 0.00 -1.19
N VAL A 94 11.52 -0.87 -1.17
CA VAL A 94 10.11 -0.49 -1.17
C VAL A 94 9.31 -1.50 -0.36
N TYR A 95 8.28 -1.01 0.32
CA TYR A 95 7.34 -1.84 1.05
C TYR A 95 6.06 -1.97 0.26
N ALA A 96 5.53 -3.18 0.22
CA ALA A 96 4.22 -3.45 -0.33
C ALA A 96 3.34 -4.13 0.74
N ARG A 97 2.16 -3.58 0.97
CA ARG A 97 1.12 -4.26 1.74
C ARG A 97 0.22 -5.00 0.76
N THR A 98 0.02 -6.29 0.98
CA THR A 98 -0.73 -7.16 0.10
C THR A 98 -1.89 -7.81 0.83
N GLU A 99 -2.95 -8.08 0.07
CA GLU A 99 -4.07 -8.91 0.49
C GLU A 99 -4.13 -10.16 -0.38
N LEU A 100 -4.34 -11.31 0.26
CA LEU A 100 -4.35 -12.61 -0.38
C LEU A 100 -5.57 -13.44 0.07
N ASP A 101 -6.15 -14.16 -0.87
CA ASP A 101 -7.09 -15.26 -0.61
C ASP A 101 -6.43 -16.57 -1.01
N CYS A 102 -5.97 -17.33 -0.02
CA CYS A 102 -5.20 -18.55 -0.23
C CYS A 102 -6.03 -19.72 -0.77
N GLU A 103 -7.35 -19.72 -0.55
CA GLU A 103 -8.23 -20.79 -1.05
C GLU A 103 -8.54 -20.61 -2.54
N ARG A 104 -8.45 -19.36 -3.02
CA ARG A 104 -8.83 -18.96 -4.36
C ARG A 104 -7.66 -18.48 -5.21
N ASP A 105 -6.43 -18.60 -4.71
CA ASP A 105 -5.19 -18.13 -5.34
C ASP A 105 -5.27 -16.67 -5.81
N LEU A 106 -5.88 -15.80 -4.98
CA LEU A 106 -6.02 -14.38 -5.30
C LEU A 106 -4.97 -13.54 -4.60
N PHE A 107 -4.44 -12.54 -5.32
CA PHE A 107 -3.42 -11.64 -4.81
C PHE A 107 -3.70 -10.21 -5.27
N HIS A 108 -3.50 -9.25 -4.36
CA HIS A 108 -3.62 -7.84 -4.66
C HIS A 108 -2.69 -6.98 -3.77
N VAL A 109 -2.17 -5.89 -4.33
CA VAL A 109 -1.36 -4.91 -3.61
C VAL A 109 -2.23 -3.76 -3.12
N VAL A 110 -2.45 -3.67 -1.81
CA VAL A 110 -3.31 -2.66 -1.18
C VAL A 110 -2.55 -1.40 -0.75
N GLY A 111 -1.21 -1.40 -0.74
CA GLY A 111 -0.41 -0.24 -0.34
C GLY A 111 1.04 -0.37 -0.80
N VAL A 112 1.68 0.74 -1.17
CA VAL A 112 3.10 0.79 -1.53
C VAL A 112 3.72 2.04 -0.92
N ALA A 113 4.85 1.92 -0.23
CA ALA A 113 5.52 3.05 0.40
C ALA A 113 7.02 2.83 0.57
N ASP A 114 7.73 3.91 0.85
CA ASP A 114 9.16 3.97 1.18
C ASP A 114 9.47 3.52 2.60
N THR A 115 8.48 3.47 3.49
CA THR A 115 8.63 3.05 4.88
C THR A 115 7.53 2.10 5.33
N ARG A 116 7.84 1.23 6.29
CA ARG A 116 6.83 0.33 6.87
C ARG A 116 5.64 1.09 7.45
N ALA A 117 5.89 2.12 8.26
CA ALA A 117 4.79 2.83 8.92
C ALA A 117 3.82 3.41 7.88
N HIS A 118 4.35 3.91 6.77
CA HIS A 118 3.56 4.48 5.71
C HIS A 118 2.83 3.41 4.88
N VAL A 119 3.40 2.22 4.65
CA VAL A 119 2.72 1.15 3.89
C VAL A 119 1.46 0.63 4.58
N GLU A 120 1.38 0.77 5.91
CA GLU A 120 0.21 0.34 6.70
C GLU A 120 -0.99 1.28 6.52
N THR A 121 -0.75 2.55 6.17
CA THR A 121 -1.80 3.57 5.98
C THR A 121 -1.98 3.96 4.52
N ASN A 122 -1.01 3.69 3.65
CA ASN A 122 -1.08 3.96 2.22
C ASN A 122 -2.09 3.03 1.51
N VAL A 123 -2.74 3.59 0.49
CA VAL A 123 -3.64 2.85 -0.40
C VAL A 123 -3.05 2.86 -1.81
N ALA A 124 -2.60 1.70 -2.28
CA ALA A 124 -2.19 1.51 -3.66
C ALA A 124 -3.41 1.12 -4.50
N HIS A 125 -3.39 1.47 -5.79
CA HIS A 125 -4.50 1.23 -6.70
C HIS A 125 -4.23 0.03 -7.63
N ASP A 126 -3.93 -1.15 -7.09
CA ASP A 126 -3.66 -2.38 -7.89
C ASP A 126 -4.92 -3.14 -8.34
N GLY A 127 -6.11 -2.51 -8.32
CA GLY A 127 -7.38 -3.13 -8.72
C GLY A 127 -7.97 -4.10 -7.68
N PRO A 128 -8.87 -5.02 -8.04
CA PRO A 128 -9.37 -6.02 -7.09
C PRO A 128 -8.39 -7.19 -6.89
N LEU A 129 -8.70 -8.07 -5.94
CA LEU A 129 -8.11 -9.42 -5.84
C LEU A 129 -8.23 -10.15 -7.19
N ARG A 130 -7.09 -10.57 -7.74
CA ARG A 130 -6.99 -11.23 -9.05
C ARG A 130 -6.23 -12.56 -8.95
N PRO A 131 -6.59 -13.57 -9.77
CA PRO A 131 -5.85 -14.83 -9.82
C PRO A 131 -4.37 -14.61 -10.14
N THR A 132 -3.51 -15.41 -9.56
CA THR A 132 -2.06 -15.35 -9.83
C THR A 132 -1.63 -16.18 -11.06
N THR A 133 -2.55 -16.91 -11.69
CA THR A 133 -2.25 -17.78 -12.84
C THR A 133 -1.57 -17.03 -13.98
N GLY A 134 -0.40 -17.52 -14.41
CA GLY A 134 0.39 -16.90 -15.47
C GLY A 134 1.20 -15.67 -15.03
N LEU A 135 1.25 -15.37 -13.72
CA LEU A 135 2.02 -14.29 -13.11
C LEU A 135 3.04 -14.88 -12.11
N PRO A 136 4.19 -15.40 -12.58
CA PRO A 136 5.12 -16.20 -11.76
C PRO A 136 5.52 -15.55 -10.44
N LEU A 137 5.88 -14.27 -10.46
CA LEU A 137 6.27 -13.55 -9.24
C LEU A 137 5.12 -13.49 -8.23
N ARG A 138 3.89 -13.22 -8.69
CA ARG A 138 2.72 -13.20 -7.79
C ARG A 138 2.44 -14.59 -7.21
N GLN A 139 2.64 -15.65 -7.99
CA GLN A 139 2.48 -17.04 -7.54
C GLN A 139 3.52 -17.44 -6.49
N GLU A 140 4.79 -17.07 -6.73
CA GLU A 140 5.89 -17.33 -5.80
C GLU A 140 5.64 -16.63 -4.46
N LEU A 141 5.28 -15.34 -4.49
CA LEU A 141 4.95 -14.57 -3.30
C LEU A 141 3.70 -15.12 -2.59
N SER A 142 2.61 -15.40 -3.32
CA SER A 142 1.37 -15.89 -2.72
C SER A 142 1.54 -17.25 -2.08
N SER A 143 2.19 -18.19 -2.77
CA SER A 143 2.44 -19.56 -2.30
C SER A 143 3.23 -19.55 -0.99
N PHE A 144 4.32 -18.78 -0.93
CA PHE A 144 5.14 -18.68 0.27
C PHE A 144 4.37 -18.11 1.47
N ILE A 145 3.65 -17.00 1.26
CA ILE A 145 2.87 -16.33 2.32
C ILE A 145 1.76 -17.26 2.84
N CYS A 146 1.05 -17.92 1.93
CA CYS A 146 -0.04 -18.84 2.27
C CYS A 146 0.47 -20.08 3.01
N GLN A 147 1.57 -20.70 2.56
CA GLN A 147 2.19 -21.82 3.25
C GLN A 147 2.61 -21.44 4.67
N ARG A 148 3.26 -20.28 4.83
CA ARG A 148 3.67 -19.77 6.14
C ARG A 148 2.47 -19.47 7.04
N ALA A 149 1.38 -18.96 6.49
CA ALA A 149 0.17 -18.65 7.24
C ALA A 149 -0.51 -19.91 7.78
N SER A 150 -0.48 -21.01 7.02
CA SER A 150 -1.01 -22.30 7.46
C SER A 150 -0.13 -22.98 8.51
N ALA A 151 1.18 -22.74 8.51
CA ALA A 151 2.09 -23.27 9.53
C ALA A 151 2.06 -22.50 10.86
N SER A 152 1.46 -21.30 10.87
CA SER A 152 1.38 -20.41 12.05
C SER A 152 -0.02 -20.37 12.67
N ALA A 153 -0.96 -21.14 12.12
CA ALA A 153 -2.36 -21.25 12.57
C ALA A 153 -2.52 -22.43 13.53
#